data_AF-X1PJG8-F1
#
_entry.id   AF-X1PJG8-F1
#
_cell.length_a   1.000
_cell.length_b   1.000
_cell.length_c   1.000
_cell.angle_alpha   90.00
_cell.angle_beta   90.00
_cell.angle_gamma   90.00
#
_symmetry.space_group_name_H-M   'P 1'
#
loop_
_entity.id
_entity.type
_entity.pdbx_description
1 polymer ?
#
loop_
_entity_poly.entity_id
_entity_poly.type
_entity_poly.pdbx_seq_one_letter_code
_entity_poly.pdbx_strand_id
1 'polypeptide(L)'
;MVVEIDNKIIKYQELLNDRDPKKRLNNLESILKRESGKLVRKQLDYYINNHIHTTFSFSYYTPVMSMWMSSRYGLQIAGIM
;
A
#
# COMPACT_ATOMS: atom_id res chain seq x y z
N MET A 1 15.59 -10.06 -7.35
CA MET A 1 14.16 -10.03 -7.73
C MET A 1 13.20 -9.82 -6.55
N VAL A 2 13.06 -10.73 -5.58
CA VAL A 2 12.09 -10.55 -4.45
C VAL A 2 12.44 -9.33 -3.58
N VAL A 3 13.70 -9.21 -3.15
CA VAL A 3 14.18 -8.09 -2.31
C VAL A 3 14.05 -6.73 -3.02
N GLU A 4 14.26 -6.66 -4.33
CA GLU A 4 14.10 -5.41 -5.10
C GLU A 4 12.64 -4.99 -5.23
N ILE A 5 11.72 -5.95 -5.35
CA ILE A 5 10.29 -5.67 -5.35
C ILE A 5 9.90 -5.12 -3.98
N ASP A 6 10.36 -5.74 -2.89
CA ASP A 6 10.04 -5.26 -1.54
C ASP A 6 10.57 -3.84 -1.29
N ASN A 7 11.80 -3.55 -1.71
CA ASN A 7 12.36 -2.19 -1.64
C ASN A 7 11.55 -1.18 -2.45
N LYS A 8 11.04 -1.55 -3.64
CA LYS A 8 10.16 -0.69 -4.43
C LYS A 8 8.80 -0.48 -3.77
N ILE A 9 8.28 -1.47 -3.06
CA ILE A 9 6.99 -1.39 -2.38
C ILE A 9 7.07 -0.47 -1.16
N ILE A 10 8.09 -0.61 -0.33
CA ILE A 10 8.27 0.21 0.88
C ILE A 10 8.82 1.61 0.60
N LYS A 11 9.31 1.87 -0.62
CA LYS A 11 9.84 3.17 -1.08
C LYS A 11 8.95 4.36 -0.68
N TYR A 12 7.64 4.19 -0.71
CA TYR A 12 6.67 5.26 -0.45
C TYR A 12 6.07 5.23 0.96
N GLN A 13 6.60 4.40 1.86
CA GLN A 13 6.04 4.17 3.18
C GLN A 13 5.83 5.47 3.96
N GLU A 14 6.82 6.34 4.06
CA GLU A 14 6.69 7.59 4.83
C GLU A 14 5.63 8.53 4.24
N LEU A 15 5.57 8.64 2.90
CA LEU A 15 4.61 9.49 2.21
C LEU A 15 3.17 8.98 2.37
N LEU A 16 2.99 7.66 2.34
CA LEU A 16 1.70 7.00 2.46
C LEU A 16 1.30 6.73 3.92
N ASN A 17 2.22 6.85 4.89
CA ASN A 17 1.93 6.82 6.32
C ASN A 17 1.84 8.21 6.97
N ASP A 18 1.85 9.29 6.18
CA ASP A 18 1.72 10.65 6.72
C ASP A 18 0.44 10.78 7.57
N ARG A 19 0.53 11.48 8.71
CA ARG A 19 -0.58 11.67 9.66
C ARG A 19 -1.67 12.57 9.08
N ASP A 20 -1.30 13.52 8.22
CA ASP A 20 -2.27 14.39 7.54
C ASP A 20 -2.95 13.62 6.38
N PRO A 21 -4.27 13.37 6.45
CA PRO A 21 -4.99 12.64 5.42
C PRO A 21 -4.95 13.33 4.05
N LYS A 22 -4.94 14.67 4.00
CA LYS A 22 -4.93 15.41 2.73
C LYS A 22 -3.57 15.28 2.06
N LYS A 23 -2.48 15.45 2.82
CA LYS A 23 -1.12 15.26 2.32
C LYS A 23 -0.90 13.82 1.82
N ARG A 24 -1.38 12.84 2.58
CA ARG A 24 -1.31 11.42 2.24
C ARG A 24 -2.04 11.07 0.93
N LEU A 25 -3.25 11.58 0.73
CA LEU A 25 -4.00 11.36 -0.52
C LEU A 25 -3.36 12.06 -1.72
N ASN A 26 -2.87 13.29 -1.55
CA ASN A 26 -2.13 13.99 -2.60
C ASN A 26 -0.84 13.25 -3.00
N ASN A 27 -0.13 12.69 -2.01
CA ASN A 27 1.04 11.85 -2.25
C ASN A 27 0.66 10.60 -3.06
N LEU A 28 -0.40 9.90 -2.68
CA LEU A 28 -0.88 8.72 -3.40
C LEU A 28 -1.19 9.06 -4.87
N GLU A 29 -1.93 10.13 -5.12
CA GLU A 29 -2.26 10.56 -6.49
C GLU A 29 -1.00 10.85 -7.31
N SER A 30 -0.04 11.56 -6.73
CA SER A 30 1.24 11.89 -7.37
C SER A 30 2.06 10.64 -7.70
N ILE A 31 2.07 9.66 -6.79
CA ILE A 31 2.73 8.37 -6.98
C ILE A 31 2.07 7.58 -8.11
N LEU A 32 0.74 7.47 -8.11
CA LEU A 32 0.00 6.74 -9.15
C LEU A 32 0.22 7.36 -10.54
N LYS A 33 0.26 8.70 -10.64
CA LYS A 33 0.59 9.41 -11.88
C LYS A 33 2.02 9.10 -12.36
N ARG A 34 2.99 9.14 -11.44
CA ARG A 34 4.42 8.92 -11.76
C ARG A 34 4.72 7.48 -12.17
N GLU A 35 4.08 6.53 -11.49
CA GLU A 35 4.36 5.10 -11.64
C GLU A 35 3.41 4.40 -12.62
N SER A 36 2.49 5.15 -13.26
CA SER A 36 1.55 4.60 -14.24
C SER A 36 2.25 3.72 -15.28
N GLY A 37 1.77 2.49 -15.44
CA GLY A 37 2.35 1.47 -16.33
C GLY A 37 3.65 0.80 -15.84
N LYS A 38 4.25 1.24 -14.71
CA LYS A 38 5.51 0.72 -14.15
C LYS A 38 5.33 -0.02 -12.83
N LEU A 39 4.13 0.08 -12.24
CA LEU A 39 3.79 -0.48 -10.95
C LEU A 39 3.77 -2.01 -10.97
N VAL A 40 4.86 -2.61 -10.49
CA VAL A 40 4.95 -4.06 -10.29
C VAL A 40 3.99 -4.47 -9.17
N ARG A 41 3.22 -5.53 -9.41
CA ARG A 41 2.40 -6.23 -8.42
C ARG A 41 2.97 -7.64 -8.30
N LYS A 42 3.18 -8.14 -7.08
CA LYS A 42 3.51 -9.55 -6.89
C LYS A 42 2.34 -10.38 -7.41
N GLN A 43 2.64 -11.35 -8.26
CA GLN A 43 1.65 -12.33 -8.69
C GLN A 43 1.49 -13.33 -7.55
N LEU A 44 0.32 -13.33 -6.95
CA LEU A 44 -0.13 -14.33 -6.00
C LEU A 44 -1.29 -15.10 -6.63
N ASP A 45 -1.52 -16.32 -6.15
CA ASP A 45 -2.80 -17.01 -6.33
C ASP A 45 -3.92 -16.24 -5.61
N TYR A 46 -5.07 -16.87 -5.34
CA TYR A 46 -6.19 -16.22 -4.65
C TYR A 46 -5.92 -16.05 -3.14
N TYR A 47 -5.29 -14.94 -2.76
CA TYR A 47 -5.04 -14.58 -1.37
C TYR A 47 -5.87 -13.35 -0.97
N ILE A 48 -6.57 -13.48 0.16
CA ILE A 48 -7.37 -12.41 0.74
C ILE A 48 -6.86 -12.08 2.13
N ASN A 49 -6.91 -10.80 2.49
CA ASN A 49 -6.87 -10.38 3.89
C ASN A 49 -8.08 -9.51 4.15
N ASN A 50 -9.12 -10.09 4.71
CA ASN A 50 -10.38 -9.41 4.99
C ASN A 50 -10.36 -8.58 6.28
N HIS A 51 -9.25 -8.59 7.02
CA HIS A 51 -9.15 -7.98 8.34
C HIS A 51 -7.79 -7.30 8.53
N ILE A 52 -7.70 -6.06 8.05
CA ILE A 52 -6.50 -5.23 8.16
C ILE A 52 -6.75 -4.11 9.15
N HIS A 53 -5.99 -4.17 10.24
CA HIS A 53 -5.84 -3.13 11.23
C HIS A 53 -5.04 -1.93 10.70
N THR A 54 -5.42 -0.73 11.13
CA THR A 54 -4.74 0.53 10.73
C THR A 54 -4.26 1.32 11.94
N THR A 55 -3.72 2.52 11.73
CA THR A 55 -3.41 3.49 12.80
C THR A 55 -4.59 3.83 13.71
N PHE A 56 -5.82 3.50 13.30
CA PHE A 56 -7.01 3.65 14.13
C PHE A 56 -7.33 2.41 14.98
N SER A 57 -6.60 1.30 14.78
CA SER A 57 -6.89 0.00 15.38
C SER A 57 -5.62 -0.88 15.49
N PHE A 58 -4.63 -0.50 16.32
CA PHE A 58 -3.45 -1.35 16.65
C PHE A 58 -2.45 -1.65 15.52
N SER A 59 -2.31 -0.78 14.52
CA SER A 59 -1.29 -0.92 13.47
C SER A 59 -0.53 0.38 13.20
N TYR A 60 0.72 0.27 12.72
CA TYR A 60 1.53 1.42 12.31
C TYR A 60 1.15 1.95 10.91
N TYR A 61 0.36 1.19 10.15
CA TYR A 61 -0.02 1.55 8.78
C TYR A 61 -1.30 2.35 8.74
N THR A 62 -1.28 3.47 8.03
CA THR A 62 -2.50 4.22 7.73
C THR A 62 -3.38 3.42 6.74
N PRO A 63 -4.67 3.73 6.59
CA PRO A 63 -5.52 3.05 5.61
C PRO A 63 -4.95 3.07 4.19
N VAL A 64 -4.33 4.18 3.77
CA VAL A 64 -3.74 4.32 2.44
C VAL A 64 -2.52 3.41 2.27
N MET A 65 -1.62 3.38 3.26
CA MET A 65 -0.45 2.51 3.18
C MET A 65 -0.83 1.02 3.25
N SER A 66 -1.83 0.66 4.07
CA SER A 66 -2.36 -0.71 4.13
C SER A 66 -2.89 -1.17 2.77
N MET A 67 -3.64 -0.32 2.06
CA MET A 67 -4.15 -0.64 0.71
C MET A 67 -3.04 -0.65 -0.33
N TRP A 68 -2.07 0.28 -0.26
CA TRP A 68 -0.90 0.27 -1.12
C TRP A 68 -0.16 -1.06 -1.02
N MET A 69 0.20 -1.47 0.20
CA MET A 69 0.86 -2.74 0.46
C MET A 69 0.03 -3.90 -0.08
N SER A 70 -1.25 -3.98 0.27
CA SER A 70 -2.14 -5.05 -0.18
C SER A 70 -2.16 -5.19 -1.71
N SER A 71 -2.32 -4.07 -2.42
CA SER A 71 -2.31 -4.02 -3.88
C SER A 71 -0.96 -4.46 -4.46
N ARG A 72 0.15 -3.95 -3.91
CA ARG A 72 1.50 -4.28 -4.39
C ARG A 72 1.89 -5.73 -4.12
N TYR A 73 1.48 -6.28 -2.98
CA TYR A 73 1.73 -7.66 -2.60
C TYR A 73 0.83 -8.65 -3.32
N GLY A 74 -0.17 -8.19 -4.06
CA GLY A 74 -0.93 -9.07 -4.94
C GLY A 74 -2.28 -9.51 -4.40
N LEU A 75 -2.73 -9.02 -3.24
CA LEU A 75 -4.01 -9.41 -2.67
C LEU A 75 -5.17 -9.03 -3.60
N GLN A 76 -6.12 -9.95 -3.74
CA GLN A 76 -7.32 -9.78 -4.55
C GLN A 76 -8.37 -8.98 -3.79
N ILE A 77 -8.46 -9.20 -2.48
CA ILE A 77 -9.39 -8.53 -1.58
C ILE A 77 -8.62 -8.12 -0.32
N ALA A 78 -8.83 -6.87 0.07
CA ALA A 78 -8.28 -6.27 1.29
C ALA A 78 -9.42 -5.59 2.07
N GLY A 79 -9.76 -6.11 3.25
CA GLY A 79 -10.77 -5.54 4.15
C GLY A 79 -10.11 -4.75 5.26
N ILE A 80 -10.61 -3.53 5.54
CA ILE A 80 -10.09 -2.65 6.60
C ILE A 80 -11.04 -2.70 7.80
N MET A 81 -10.45 -2.74 9.01
CA MET A 81 -11.15 -2.60 10.29
C MET A 81 -10.79 -1.31 11.02
#